data_AF-A0A956LJE2-F1
#
_entry.id   AF-A0A956LJE2-F1
#
_cell.length_a   1.000
_cell.length_b   1.000
_cell.length_c   1.000
_cell.angle_alpha   90.00
_cell.angle_beta   90.00
_cell.angle_gamma   90.00
#
_symmetry.space_group_name_H-M   'P 1'
#
loop_
_entity.id
_entity.type
_entity.pdbx_description
1 polymer ?
#
loop_
_entity_poly.entity_id
_entity_poly.type
_entity_poly.pdbx_seq_one_letter_code
_entity_poly.pdbx_strand_id
1 'polypeptide(L)'
;MRHRAAAFGVSLSLLTVTACASAPDAGEDTDETTTDATGTSGATSGDSSEEPALQCPPDPEDTQPLTATTPWPEVTGSVARLREYVQDVDPEYSYALDSESSGVGYTLYNIQMDSLRWRPEGEITPGVWNHWMTIIVPEEITTSKAHLVIVGGSVSAELPVMAEVALLVQVARDTGSPVVVLGQIPAQPTTAPDRPEPMKEDDLVAYSWRKAMDTQDPTWAAYFPMTKASVRAMDTTQAFLKETLGHAPDGFIVTGFSKRGATAWLTAAADDRVEAVVPGVFPALELGQLAETMFTRYGEFAEATGSYVNEHILQEIRAPEGYFLRGVVDLINYRDALTMPHYVLQASGDEFFLPDAARGFLDRIPGEATQRIIPNESHGLDKNLDENLSGLIAWYQVILAGQPRPTLTESLRDGVVTIKADQEPASVVLWSAHNPELPDFRFDTIGGAWEPTPLEAAAPRTYELALESSGEGYDAYVVELRFPGVEGSSHEQLYTSHVYLAPDQPPFTLDQPAGAPVGLPQRRCDAVDGAAALTETLAGALPIVVRGQHITDAAALLELLGRGDTIDAQAVAQCAAARLNVELANLGWYTRTPDDAFVWEHLATAEHEDAERAALRCQALNNL
;
A
#
# COMPACT_ATOMS: atom_id res chain seq x y z
N MET A 1 -14.47 8.95 52.73
CA MET A 1 -13.16 9.05 52.06
C MET A 1 -12.96 7.76 51.29
N ARG A 2 -13.21 7.78 49.97
CA ARG A 2 -13.08 6.63 49.07
C ARG A 2 -11.78 6.79 48.28
N HIS A 3 -10.94 5.76 48.29
CA HIS A 3 -9.73 5.68 47.46
C HIS A 3 -10.12 5.52 45.99
N ARG A 4 -9.51 6.34 45.12
CA ARG A 4 -9.53 6.18 43.67
C ARG A 4 -8.34 5.29 43.28
N ALA A 5 -8.64 4.19 42.59
CA ALA A 5 -7.67 3.44 41.81
C ALA A 5 -7.28 4.29 40.59
N ALA A 6 -5.98 4.43 40.34
CA ALA A 6 -5.44 4.98 39.11
C ALA A 6 -5.33 3.85 38.09
N ALA A 7 -6.07 3.96 36.99
CA ALA A 7 -5.90 3.13 35.81
C ALA A 7 -4.65 3.61 35.06
N PHE A 8 -3.70 2.70 34.84
CA PHE A 8 -2.61 2.91 33.89
C PHE A 8 -3.17 2.62 32.49
N GLY A 9 -3.36 3.65 31.68
CA GLY A 9 -3.57 3.52 30.25
C GLY A 9 -2.20 3.39 29.57
N VAL A 10 -2.03 2.33 28.78
CA VAL A 10 -0.88 2.10 27.90
C VAL A 10 -1.29 2.60 26.52
N SER A 11 -0.53 3.54 25.96
CA SER A 11 -0.63 3.96 24.56
C SER A 11 0.64 3.43 23.86
N LEU A 12 0.47 2.54 22.87
CA LEU A 12 1.53 1.95 22.06
C LEU A 12 1.62 2.76 20.76
N SER A 13 2.77 3.32 20.40
CA SER A 13 2.90 4.24 19.25
C SER A 13 3.78 3.73 18.09
N LEU A 14 4.42 2.55 18.17
CA LEU A 14 5.14 1.92 17.03
C LEU A 14 4.29 0.97 16.18
N LEU A 15 3.17 0.48 16.71
CA LEU A 15 2.25 -0.40 15.97
C LEU A 15 0.96 0.29 15.53
N THR A 16 0.69 1.50 16.03
CA THR A 16 -0.38 2.35 15.49
C THR A 16 0.01 2.81 14.09
N VAL A 17 -0.63 2.21 13.08
CA VAL A 17 -0.80 2.88 11.80
C VAL A 17 -1.71 4.06 12.09
N THR A 18 -1.19 5.28 12.02
CA THR A 18 -1.97 6.47 12.37
C THR A 18 -3.06 6.67 11.32
N ALA A 19 -4.25 6.14 11.57
CA ALA A 19 -5.46 6.56 10.87
C ALA A 19 -5.78 7.99 11.34
N CYS A 20 -5.89 8.93 10.41
CA CYS A 20 -6.36 10.27 10.71
C CYS A 20 -7.80 10.18 11.26
N ALA A 21 -7.99 10.62 12.51
CA ALA A 21 -9.32 10.70 13.10
C ALA A 21 -10.14 11.79 12.39
N SER A 22 -11.28 11.40 11.82
CA SER A 22 -12.34 12.30 11.37
C SER A 22 -12.86 13.15 12.54
N ALA A 23 -12.96 14.46 12.34
CA ALA A 23 -13.54 15.37 13.33
C ALA A 23 -15.02 15.02 13.61
N PRO A 24 -15.50 15.08 14.87
CA PRO A 24 -16.89 14.75 15.18
C PRO A 24 -17.85 15.87 14.75
N ASP A 25 -18.91 15.46 14.07
CA ASP A 25 -20.06 16.27 13.70
C ASP A 25 -20.77 16.82 14.96
N ALA A 26 -20.96 18.14 15.01
CA ALA A 26 -21.68 18.81 16.09
C ALA A 26 -23.18 18.82 15.77
N GLY A 27 -23.94 18.07 16.56
CA GLY A 27 -25.38 17.90 16.39
C GLY A 27 -26.21 19.19 16.44
N GLU A 28 -27.25 19.19 15.61
CA GLU A 28 -28.41 20.06 15.73
C GLU A 28 -29.19 19.74 17.02
N ASP A 29 -29.53 20.78 17.78
CA ASP A 29 -30.76 20.78 18.58
C ASP A 29 -31.28 22.23 18.78
N THR A 30 -32.34 22.52 18.03
CA THR A 30 -33.58 23.24 18.38
C THR A 30 -33.58 24.55 19.20
N ASP A 31 -34.16 25.56 18.54
CA ASP A 31 -35.31 26.39 18.94
C ASP A 31 -35.17 27.77 19.63
N GLU A 32 -36.12 28.60 19.22
CA GLU A 32 -36.70 29.81 19.84
C GLU A 32 -35.95 31.17 19.79
N THR A 33 -36.27 31.90 18.71
CA THR A 33 -37.00 33.19 18.69
C THR A 33 -36.60 34.38 19.60
N THR A 34 -36.54 35.53 18.93
CA THR A 34 -37.08 36.87 19.28
C THR A 34 -36.15 38.00 19.80
N THR A 35 -36.02 38.99 18.90
CA THR A 35 -36.24 40.45 19.05
C THR A 35 -35.20 41.36 19.72
N ASP A 36 -34.71 42.26 18.85
CA ASP A 36 -34.66 43.73 18.95
C ASP A 36 -33.76 44.47 19.97
N ALA A 37 -32.91 45.29 19.34
CA ALA A 37 -32.78 46.73 19.53
C ALA A 37 -31.66 47.30 20.44
N THR A 38 -30.79 48.05 19.75
CA THR A 38 -30.16 49.34 20.12
C THR A 38 -28.98 49.38 21.09
N GLY A 39 -27.88 50.02 20.67
CA GLY A 39 -26.87 50.57 21.61
C GLY A 39 -25.48 50.79 21.02
N THR A 40 -25.20 52.03 20.60
CA THR A 40 -23.92 52.56 20.10
C THR A 40 -22.78 52.66 21.13
N SER A 41 -21.55 52.81 20.61
CA SER A 41 -20.24 53.15 21.23
C SER A 41 -19.46 51.96 21.77
N GLY A 42 -18.15 51.77 21.55
CA GLY A 42 -17.10 52.61 20.96
C GLY A 42 -15.78 52.26 21.67
N ALA A 43 -14.74 51.96 20.89
CA ALA A 43 -13.31 51.92 21.24
C ALA A 43 -12.67 50.62 21.81
N THR A 44 -11.95 49.95 20.90
CA THR A 44 -10.51 49.58 20.93
C THR A 44 -9.96 48.44 21.80
N SER A 45 -9.06 47.68 21.13
CA SER A 45 -8.13 46.62 21.57
C SER A 45 -8.81 45.31 21.96
N GLY A 46 -8.47 44.14 21.43
CA GLY A 46 -7.40 43.70 20.55
C GLY A 46 -7.39 42.17 20.69
N ASP A 47 -6.88 41.48 19.67
CA ASP A 47 -6.62 40.04 19.65
C ASP A 47 -7.83 39.14 19.38
N SER A 48 -7.97 38.74 18.11
CA SER A 48 -8.69 37.53 17.71
C SER A 48 -7.82 36.81 16.68
N SER A 49 -7.33 35.65 17.08
CA SER A 49 -6.79 34.58 16.26
C SER A 49 -7.60 34.38 14.97
N GLU A 50 -6.98 34.69 13.83
CA GLU A 50 -7.39 34.20 12.53
C GLU A 50 -7.09 32.69 12.46
N GLU A 51 -8.12 31.88 12.25
CA GLU A 51 -7.95 30.53 11.71
C GLU A 51 -7.36 30.67 10.29
N PRO A 52 -6.32 29.91 9.92
CA PRO A 52 -5.79 30.00 8.57
C PRO A 52 -6.76 29.31 7.61
N ALA A 53 -7.42 30.11 6.77
CA ALA A 53 -8.03 29.60 5.55
C ALA A 53 -6.94 28.91 4.72
N LEU A 54 -7.18 27.66 4.34
CA LEU A 54 -6.39 26.92 3.35
C LEU A 54 -6.27 27.76 2.07
N GLN A 55 -5.16 28.46 1.91
CA GLN A 55 -4.77 29.10 0.66
C GLN A 55 -4.11 28.03 -0.20
N CYS A 56 -4.66 27.81 -1.40
CA CYS A 56 -3.97 27.06 -2.45
C CYS A 56 -2.59 27.71 -2.69
N PRO A 57 -1.53 26.91 -2.90
CA PRO A 57 -0.23 27.47 -3.22
C PRO A 57 -0.32 28.32 -4.50
N PRO A 58 0.41 29.44 -4.60
CA PRO A 58 0.56 30.15 -5.86
C PRO A 58 1.31 29.27 -6.87
N ASP A 59 0.98 29.45 -8.15
CA ASP A 59 1.64 28.77 -9.28
C ASP A 59 3.18 28.84 -9.14
N PRO A 60 3.90 27.72 -9.37
CA PRO A 60 5.35 27.72 -9.31
C PRO A 60 5.92 28.46 -10.54
N GLU A 61 6.21 29.74 -10.38
CA GLU A 61 7.19 30.43 -11.23
C GLU A 61 8.59 29.84 -10.90
N ASP A 62 9.27 29.28 -11.91
CA ASP A 62 10.57 28.58 -11.87
C ASP A 62 10.57 27.11 -11.39
N THR A 63 9.93 26.21 -12.15
CA THR A 63 10.36 24.80 -12.21
C THR A 63 11.44 24.64 -13.28
N GLN A 64 12.66 24.32 -12.86
CA GLN A 64 13.68 23.76 -13.75
C GLN A 64 13.11 22.45 -14.34
N PRO A 65 13.18 22.22 -15.67
CA PRO A 65 12.69 20.97 -16.25
C PRO A 65 13.45 19.79 -15.65
N LEU A 66 12.70 18.82 -15.10
CA LEU A 66 13.24 17.54 -14.64
C LEU A 66 13.87 16.86 -15.86
N THR A 67 15.20 16.81 -15.89
CA THR A 67 15.94 16.23 -17.02
C THR A 67 16.05 14.73 -16.81
N ALA A 68 15.19 13.97 -17.48
CA ALA A 68 15.33 12.52 -17.61
C ALA A 68 16.68 12.22 -18.28
N THR A 69 17.56 11.45 -17.62
CA THR A 69 18.92 11.24 -18.11
C THR A 69 19.05 10.14 -19.15
N THR A 70 18.10 9.21 -19.30
CA THR A 70 18.00 8.29 -20.45
C THR A 70 16.65 7.54 -20.38
N PRO A 71 15.96 7.25 -21.51
CA PRO A 71 14.80 6.37 -21.49
C PRO A 71 15.22 4.94 -21.08
N TRP A 72 14.62 4.40 -20.03
CA TRP A 72 14.79 2.99 -19.66
C TRP A 72 13.85 2.10 -20.48
N PRO A 73 14.32 0.96 -21.02
CA PRO A 73 13.47 0.07 -21.82
C PRO A 73 12.40 -0.63 -20.98
N GLU A 74 11.44 -1.24 -21.69
CA GLU A 74 10.21 -1.94 -21.22
C GLU A 74 10.27 -2.54 -19.81
N VAL A 75 9.10 -2.59 -19.14
CA VAL A 75 8.82 -3.32 -17.89
C VAL A 75 9.06 -4.84 -18.04
N THR A 76 10.31 -5.23 -18.23
CA THR A 76 10.83 -6.59 -18.12
C THR A 76 11.98 -6.56 -17.09
N GLY A 77 12.03 -7.57 -16.23
CA GLY A 77 13.06 -7.68 -15.20
C GLY A 77 12.87 -6.78 -13.98
N SER A 78 11.62 -6.59 -13.50
CA SER A 78 11.33 -5.88 -12.24
C SER A 78 12.19 -6.39 -11.07
N VAL A 79 12.28 -7.72 -10.92
CA VAL A 79 13.16 -8.37 -9.93
C VAL A 79 14.62 -7.97 -10.15
N ALA A 80 15.12 -8.01 -11.39
CA ALA A 80 16.52 -7.69 -11.69
C ALA A 80 16.85 -6.23 -11.37
N ARG A 81 15.96 -5.28 -11.71
CA ARG A 81 16.13 -3.85 -11.39
C ARG A 81 16.14 -3.58 -9.90
N LEU A 82 15.19 -4.13 -9.17
CA LEU A 82 15.15 -3.99 -7.72
C LEU A 82 16.43 -4.57 -7.09
N ARG A 83 16.84 -5.77 -7.51
CA ARG A 83 18.08 -6.41 -7.05
C ARG A 83 19.30 -5.56 -7.34
N GLU A 84 19.43 -5.00 -8.54
CA GLU A 84 20.53 -4.10 -8.90
C GLU A 84 20.57 -2.87 -7.98
N TYR A 85 19.44 -2.19 -7.79
CA TYR A 85 19.35 -1.01 -6.91
C TYR A 85 19.72 -1.34 -5.46
N VAL A 86 19.21 -2.45 -4.93
CA VAL A 86 19.42 -2.91 -3.56
C VAL A 86 20.88 -3.35 -3.32
N GLN A 87 21.46 -4.06 -4.28
CA GLN A 87 22.83 -4.58 -4.18
C GLN A 87 23.89 -3.51 -4.44
N ASP A 88 23.53 -2.41 -5.09
CA ASP A 88 24.47 -1.30 -5.33
C ASP A 88 25.07 -0.78 -4.02
N VAL A 89 26.39 -0.60 -4.02
CA VAL A 89 27.15 -0.19 -2.84
C VAL A 89 26.89 1.28 -2.60
N ASP A 90 26.28 1.58 -1.45
CA ASP A 90 26.02 2.96 -1.05
C ASP A 90 27.13 3.45 -0.11
N PRO A 91 27.86 4.52 -0.45
CA PRO A 91 28.94 5.04 0.38
C PRO A 91 28.45 5.66 1.71
N GLU A 92 27.15 5.96 1.83
CA GLU A 92 26.57 6.47 3.08
C GLU A 92 26.21 5.34 4.05
N TYR A 93 26.24 4.07 3.61
CA TYR A 93 25.92 2.95 4.48
C TYR A 93 26.92 2.86 5.64
N SER A 94 26.42 3.04 6.87
CA SER A 94 27.20 2.90 8.09
C SER A 94 26.29 2.56 9.26
N TYR A 95 26.86 1.99 10.32
CA TYR A 95 26.11 1.75 11.56
C TYR A 95 26.99 1.87 12.80
N ALA A 96 26.37 2.19 13.93
CA ALA A 96 27.02 2.28 15.23
C ALA A 96 26.08 1.83 16.35
N LEU A 97 26.63 1.10 17.33
CA LEU A 97 25.91 0.81 18.57
C LEU A 97 25.73 2.11 19.37
N ASP A 98 24.49 2.46 19.66
CA ASP A 98 24.14 3.59 20.52
C ASP A 98 24.07 3.15 21.99
N SER A 99 23.31 2.10 22.27
CA SER A 99 23.07 1.65 23.62
C SER A 99 22.81 0.14 23.71
N GLU A 100 23.13 -0.42 24.87
CA GLU A 100 22.87 -1.80 25.25
C GLU A 100 22.10 -1.81 26.57
N SER A 101 21.08 -2.67 26.66
CA SER A 101 20.40 -2.94 27.91
C SER A 101 20.03 -4.42 28.02
N SER A 102 19.92 -4.93 29.24
CA SER A 102 19.50 -6.32 29.47
C SER A 102 18.22 -6.36 30.30
N GLY A 103 17.34 -7.29 29.94
CA GLY A 103 16.14 -7.61 30.70
C GLY A 103 16.16 -9.07 31.15
N VAL A 104 15.01 -9.55 31.63
CA VAL A 104 14.88 -10.94 32.09
C VAL A 104 14.85 -11.88 30.87
N GLY A 105 15.95 -12.59 30.64
CA GLY A 105 16.07 -13.59 29.58
C GLY A 105 16.34 -13.02 28.18
N TYR A 106 16.80 -11.76 28.07
CA TYR A 106 17.16 -11.13 26.80
C TYR A 106 18.13 -9.95 26.98
N THR A 107 18.80 -9.58 25.89
CA THR A 107 19.60 -8.36 25.74
C THR A 107 19.09 -7.56 24.52
N LEU A 108 19.05 -6.24 24.65
CA LEU A 108 18.68 -5.28 23.61
C LEU A 108 19.90 -4.47 23.18
N TYR A 109 20.08 -4.34 21.88
CA TYR A 109 21.07 -3.48 21.26
C TYR A 109 20.36 -2.46 20.37
N ASN A 110 20.49 -1.17 20.68
CA ASN A 110 19.99 -0.10 19.82
C ASN A 110 21.13 0.39 18.94
N ILE A 111 20.90 0.36 17.63
CA ILE A 111 21.87 0.66 16.59
C ILE A 111 21.33 1.83 15.77
N GLN A 112 22.18 2.83 15.58
CA GLN A 112 22.01 3.86 14.56
C GLN A 112 22.53 3.32 13.24
N MET A 113 21.71 3.34 12.19
CA MET A 113 22.11 2.91 10.86
C MET A 113 21.74 3.96 9.81
N ASP A 114 22.74 4.45 9.08
CA ASP A 114 22.53 5.15 7.82
C ASP A 114 22.51 4.08 6.73
N SER A 115 21.40 3.96 5.99
CA SER A 115 21.20 2.84 5.05
C SER A 115 21.64 3.16 3.63
N LEU A 116 21.35 4.36 3.15
CA LEU A 116 21.61 4.83 1.80
C LEU A 116 21.38 6.35 1.68
N ARG A 117 21.74 6.92 0.52
CA ARG A 117 21.22 8.21 0.06
C ARG A 117 20.17 8.01 -1.02
N TRP A 118 18.94 8.40 -0.71
CA TRP A 118 17.86 8.43 -1.69
C TRP A 118 17.89 9.74 -2.47
N ARG A 119 18.00 9.60 -3.79
CA ARG A 119 18.12 10.68 -4.79
C ARG A 119 19.41 11.51 -4.68
N PRO A 120 19.84 12.15 -5.79
CA PRO A 120 20.91 13.14 -5.76
C PRO A 120 20.61 14.31 -4.82
N GLU A 121 21.67 14.99 -4.38
CA GLU A 121 21.55 16.18 -3.55
C GLU A 121 20.69 17.26 -4.22
N GLY A 122 19.72 17.79 -3.46
CA GLY A 122 18.81 18.84 -3.92
C GLY A 122 17.48 18.35 -4.49
N GLU A 123 17.32 17.06 -4.79
CA GLU A 123 16.01 16.52 -5.24
C GLU A 123 15.07 16.19 -4.08
N ILE A 124 15.62 15.69 -2.97
CA ILE A 124 14.85 15.39 -1.76
C ILE A 124 15.67 15.71 -0.50
N THR A 125 14.99 16.16 0.55
CA THR A 125 15.61 16.54 1.83
C THR A 125 14.81 16.00 3.02
N PRO A 126 15.43 15.27 3.96
CA PRO A 126 16.79 14.75 3.91
C PRO A 126 16.95 13.65 2.85
N GLY A 127 18.11 13.66 2.16
CA GLY A 127 18.44 12.62 1.18
C GLY A 127 19.08 11.38 1.81
N VAL A 128 19.79 11.50 2.94
CA VAL A 128 20.35 10.35 3.66
C VAL A 128 19.29 9.73 4.54
N TRP A 129 19.12 8.42 4.44
CA TRP A 129 18.15 7.65 5.21
C TRP A 129 18.82 7.08 6.45
N ASN A 130 18.46 7.65 7.60
CA ASN A 130 18.88 7.19 8.91
C ASN A 130 17.76 6.35 9.55
N HIS A 131 18.13 5.36 10.37
CA HIS A 131 17.23 4.42 11.01
C HIS A 131 17.67 4.10 12.44
N TRP A 132 16.69 3.95 13.33
CA TRP A 132 16.85 3.17 14.55
C TRP A 132 16.63 1.69 14.23
N MET A 133 17.59 0.87 14.62
CA MET A 133 17.46 -0.59 14.60
C MET A 133 17.64 -1.14 16.02
N THR A 134 16.65 -1.88 16.52
CA THR A 134 16.74 -2.55 17.82
C THR A 134 16.87 -4.05 17.60
N ILE A 135 18.01 -4.64 18.00
CA ILE A 135 18.22 -6.09 18.00
C ILE A 135 17.94 -6.63 19.40
N ILE A 136 16.93 -7.49 19.49
CA ILE A 136 16.54 -8.24 20.67
C ILE A 136 17.16 -9.63 20.56
N VAL A 137 18.03 -9.98 21.50
CA VAL A 137 18.71 -11.28 21.55
C VAL A 137 18.23 -12.03 22.80
N PRO A 138 17.59 -13.21 22.66
CA PRO A 138 17.23 -14.02 23.81
C PRO A 138 18.49 -14.58 24.50
N GLU A 139 18.36 -14.95 25.78
CA GLU A 139 19.47 -15.51 26.57
C GLU A 139 20.07 -16.77 25.93
N GLU A 140 19.25 -17.59 25.27
CA GLU A 140 19.66 -18.74 24.49
C GLU A 140 19.11 -18.62 23.05
N ILE A 141 20.02 -18.66 22.07
CA ILE A 141 19.66 -18.72 20.64
C ILE A 141 19.54 -20.19 20.23
N THR A 142 18.34 -20.62 19.84
CA THR A 142 18.02 -22.01 19.49
C THR A 142 17.81 -22.25 17.99
N THR A 143 17.87 -21.19 17.18
CA THR A 143 17.73 -21.22 15.72
C THR A 143 18.85 -20.47 15.02
N SER A 144 19.15 -20.79 13.75
CA SER A 144 20.05 -19.99 12.91
C SER A 144 19.36 -18.81 12.22
N LYS A 145 18.05 -18.62 12.44
CA LYS A 145 17.24 -17.58 11.78
C LYS A 145 17.01 -16.37 12.68
N ALA A 146 16.77 -15.22 12.07
CA ALA A 146 16.31 -14.02 12.75
C ALA A 146 14.97 -13.53 12.20
N HIS A 147 14.21 -12.80 13.01
CA HIS A 147 12.97 -12.14 12.60
C HIS A 147 13.22 -10.66 12.36
N LEU A 148 13.10 -10.19 11.12
CA LEU A 148 13.11 -8.76 10.82
C LEU A 148 11.67 -8.22 10.80
N VAL A 149 11.40 -7.22 11.62
CA VAL A 149 10.12 -6.51 11.70
C VAL A 149 10.33 -5.06 11.26
N ILE A 150 9.69 -4.67 10.16
CA ILE A 150 9.81 -3.35 9.53
C ILE A 150 8.65 -2.47 10.02
N VAL A 151 8.96 -1.35 10.69
CA VAL A 151 7.99 -0.50 11.40
C VAL A 151 8.27 0.99 11.24
N GLY A 152 7.25 1.82 11.49
CA GLY A 152 7.36 3.27 11.63
C GLY A 152 7.88 4.00 10.40
N GLY A 153 7.75 5.32 10.36
CA GLY A 153 8.26 6.15 9.26
C GLY A 153 8.99 7.40 9.75
N SER A 154 8.45 8.01 10.80
CA SER A 154 9.03 9.22 11.38
C SER A 154 10.46 8.99 11.89
N VAL A 155 11.40 9.72 11.31
CA VAL A 155 12.77 9.87 11.78
C VAL A 155 12.74 10.63 13.10
N SER A 156 13.31 10.02 14.13
CA SER A 156 13.35 10.58 15.47
C SER A 156 14.76 10.47 16.05
N ALA A 157 15.16 11.48 16.81
CA ALA A 157 16.36 11.39 17.64
C ALA A 157 16.13 10.53 18.90
N GLU A 158 14.87 10.25 19.25
CA GLU A 158 14.49 9.49 20.44
C GLU A 158 14.51 7.98 20.16
N LEU A 159 14.98 7.20 21.14
CA LEU A 159 14.97 5.75 21.10
C LEU A 159 13.52 5.20 21.11
N PRO A 160 13.27 4.07 20.44
CA PRO A 160 12.02 3.32 20.59
C PRO A 160 11.69 3.04 22.07
N VAL A 161 10.44 3.26 22.48
CA VAL A 161 10.03 3.07 23.87
C VAL A 161 9.86 1.58 24.17
N MET A 162 10.31 1.13 25.35
CA MET A 162 10.26 -0.29 25.72
C MET A 162 8.87 -0.93 25.67
N ALA A 163 7.81 -0.15 25.92
CA ALA A 163 6.44 -0.64 25.79
C ALA A 163 6.12 -1.13 24.37
N GLU A 164 6.77 -0.53 23.38
CA GLU A 164 6.50 -0.74 21.97
C GLU A 164 7.24 -1.96 21.39
N VAL A 165 8.27 -2.44 22.10
CA VAL A 165 9.01 -3.66 21.75
C VAL A 165 8.69 -4.84 22.68
N ALA A 166 7.83 -4.66 23.69
CA ALA A 166 7.56 -5.67 24.72
C ALA A 166 7.02 -6.99 24.15
N LEU A 167 6.10 -6.92 23.18
CA LEU A 167 5.59 -8.10 22.47
C LEU A 167 6.72 -8.82 21.71
N LEU A 168 7.60 -8.07 21.07
CA LEU A 168 8.72 -8.61 20.29
C LEU A 168 9.81 -9.22 21.17
N VAL A 169 9.98 -8.71 22.40
CA VAL A 169 10.78 -9.37 23.45
C VAL A 169 10.20 -10.74 23.79
N GLN A 170 8.88 -10.83 23.95
CA GLN A 170 8.21 -12.11 24.23
C GLN A 170 8.43 -13.09 23.06
N VAL A 171 8.27 -12.64 21.81
CA VAL A 171 8.55 -13.44 20.61
C VAL A 171 10.00 -13.93 20.59
N ALA A 172 10.99 -13.06 20.83
CA ALA A 172 12.40 -13.44 20.85
C ALA A 172 12.66 -14.55 21.88
N ARG A 173 12.09 -14.42 23.09
CA ARG A 173 12.24 -15.39 24.18
C ARG A 173 11.56 -16.72 23.88
N ASP A 174 10.33 -16.69 23.39
CA ASP A 174 9.53 -17.90 23.16
C ASP A 174 10.03 -18.71 21.96
N THR A 175 10.76 -18.07 21.04
CA THR A 175 11.28 -18.71 19.84
C THR A 175 12.77 -19.01 19.89
N GLY A 176 13.49 -18.44 20.87
CA GLY A 176 14.95 -18.50 20.93
C GLY A 176 15.62 -17.92 19.69
N SER A 177 14.98 -16.94 19.04
CA SER A 177 15.48 -16.29 17.82
C SER A 177 15.82 -14.83 18.08
N PRO A 178 16.88 -14.27 17.46
CA PRO A 178 17.07 -12.83 17.41
C PRO A 178 15.91 -12.14 16.67
N VAL A 179 15.35 -11.10 17.26
CA VAL A 179 14.32 -10.26 16.64
C VAL A 179 14.90 -8.87 16.38
N VAL A 180 14.74 -8.37 15.18
CA VAL A 180 15.28 -7.09 14.71
C VAL A 180 14.11 -6.18 14.37
N VAL A 181 14.04 -5.03 15.03
CA VAL A 181 13.05 -3.99 14.74
C VAL A 181 13.72 -2.90 13.94
N LEU A 182 13.32 -2.72 12.68
CA LEU A 182 13.80 -1.66 11.81
C LEU A 182 12.77 -0.54 11.76
N GLY A 183 13.10 0.60 12.37
CA GLY A 183 12.29 1.80 12.38
C GLY A 183 12.53 2.73 11.18
N GLN A 184 11.66 3.73 11.04
CA GLN A 184 11.84 4.87 10.12
C GLN A 184 11.84 4.45 8.64
N ILE A 185 10.87 3.64 8.23
CA ILE A 185 10.69 3.13 6.86
C ILE A 185 9.31 3.52 6.32
N PRO A 186 9.15 4.47 5.39
CA PRO A 186 10.22 5.26 4.76
C PRO A 186 10.82 6.26 5.75
N ALA A 187 12.07 6.67 5.55
CA ALA A 187 12.69 7.69 6.40
C ALA A 187 12.07 9.06 6.07
N GLN A 188 11.35 9.64 7.03
CA GLN A 188 10.54 10.85 6.81
C GLN A 188 10.43 11.73 8.07
N PRO A 189 9.85 12.94 8.03
CA PRO A 189 9.30 13.62 6.86
C PRO A 189 10.37 14.02 5.85
N THR A 190 9.97 14.18 4.58
CA THR A 190 10.86 14.69 3.52
C THR A 190 10.20 15.84 2.76
N THR A 191 10.99 16.76 2.22
CA THR A 191 10.57 17.82 1.31
C THR A 191 11.31 17.70 -0.02
N ALA A 192 10.78 18.33 -1.06
CA ALA A 192 11.39 18.45 -2.37
C ALA A 192 11.28 19.90 -2.88
N PRO A 193 12.07 20.33 -3.89
CA PRO A 193 12.00 21.70 -4.41
C PRO A 193 10.60 22.12 -4.87
N ASP A 194 9.84 21.19 -5.44
CA ASP A 194 8.46 21.39 -5.92
C ASP A 194 7.40 20.97 -4.89
N ARG A 195 7.81 20.47 -3.72
CA ARG A 195 6.93 20.14 -2.59
C ARG A 195 7.61 20.57 -1.28
N PRO A 196 7.57 21.88 -0.95
CA PRO A 196 8.26 22.41 0.22
C PRO A 196 7.60 21.98 1.54
N GLU A 197 6.35 21.52 1.52
CA GLU A 197 5.66 20.98 2.68
C GLU A 197 6.22 19.59 3.06
N PRO A 198 6.47 19.32 4.36
CA PRO A 198 6.97 18.03 4.82
C PRO A 198 5.96 16.90 4.52
N MET A 199 6.36 15.97 3.65
CA MET A 199 5.56 14.79 3.28
C MET A 199 5.81 13.64 4.26
N LYS A 200 4.72 12.95 4.65
CA LYS A 200 4.74 11.80 5.56
C LYS A 200 3.88 10.67 5.02
N GLU A 201 4.10 9.48 5.57
CA GLU A 201 3.42 8.23 5.26
C GLU A 201 3.00 8.12 3.78
N ASP A 202 1.70 8.13 3.49
CA ASP A 202 1.15 7.96 2.15
C ASP A 202 1.34 9.18 1.23
N ASP A 203 1.46 10.41 1.76
CA ASP A 203 1.80 11.59 0.95
C ASP A 203 3.18 11.45 0.32
N LEU A 204 4.16 10.93 1.08
CA LEU A 204 5.50 10.69 0.56
C LEU A 204 5.49 9.58 -0.49
N VAL A 205 4.78 8.48 -0.23
CA VAL A 205 4.69 7.37 -1.19
C VAL A 205 4.01 7.82 -2.46
N ALA A 206 2.86 8.49 -2.38
CA ALA A 206 2.12 9.01 -3.53
C ALA A 206 2.96 10.00 -4.34
N TYR A 207 3.58 11.00 -3.71
CA TYR A 207 4.49 11.91 -4.41
C TYR A 207 5.63 11.16 -5.13
N SER A 208 6.24 10.18 -4.45
CA SER A 208 7.33 9.39 -5.03
C SER A 208 6.88 8.56 -6.24
N TRP A 209 5.64 8.08 -6.23
CA TRP A 209 5.04 7.32 -7.32
C TRP A 209 4.66 8.21 -8.49
N ARG A 210 4.09 9.39 -8.23
CA ARG A 210 3.86 10.42 -9.25
C ARG A 210 5.16 10.80 -9.95
N LYS A 211 6.23 11.03 -9.19
CA LYS A 211 7.57 11.26 -9.76
C LYS A 211 8.06 10.10 -10.61
N ALA A 212 7.87 8.86 -10.16
CA ALA A 212 8.24 7.68 -10.95
C ALA A 212 7.41 7.58 -12.26
N MET A 213 6.13 7.94 -12.23
CA MET A 213 5.26 8.04 -13.41
C MET A 213 5.76 9.12 -14.38
N ASP A 214 6.02 10.33 -13.91
CA ASP A 214 6.44 11.48 -14.72
C ASP A 214 7.79 11.27 -15.41
N THR A 215 8.74 10.75 -14.63
CA THR A 215 10.15 10.65 -15.05
C THR A 215 10.48 9.32 -15.68
N GLN A 216 9.60 8.31 -15.55
CA GLN A 216 9.88 6.92 -15.87
C GLN A 216 11.20 6.41 -15.28
N ASP A 217 11.55 6.92 -14.10
CA ASP A 217 12.70 6.47 -13.32
C ASP A 217 12.20 5.70 -12.08
N PRO A 218 12.46 4.37 -12.01
CA PRO A 218 11.94 3.54 -10.93
C PRO A 218 12.54 3.89 -9.57
N THR A 219 13.71 4.53 -9.54
CA THR A 219 14.40 4.90 -8.30
C THR A 219 13.74 6.07 -7.57
N TRP A 220 12.76 6.72 -8.20
CA TRP A 220 11.83 7.62 -7.51
C TRP A 220 10.82 6.88 -6.64
N ALA A 221 10.45 5.64 -6.93
CA ALA A 221 9.46 4.94 -6.10
C ALA A 221 10.06 4.64 -4.72
N ALA A 222 9.49 5.20 -3.64
CA ALA A 222 10.00 5.06 -2.28
C ALA A 222 10.15 3.59 -1.82
N TYR A 223 9.46 2.66 -2.46
CA TYR A 223 9.60 1.22 -2.22
C TYR A 223 11.01 0.69 -2.46
N PHE A 224 11.77 1.27 -3.40
CA PHE A 224 13.15 0.88 -3.68
C PHE A 224 14.09 1.19 -2.50
N PRO A 225 14.22 2.44 -2.02
CA PRO A 225 15.04 2.75 -0.84
C PRO A 225 14.52 2.07 0.44
N MET A 226 13.20 1.88 0.61
CA MET A 226 12.65 1.09 1.73
C MET A 226 13.16 -0.36 1.71
N THR A 227 13.18 -0.98 0.53
CA THR A 227 13.68 -2.35 0.36
C THR A 227 15.19 -2.42 0.62
N LYS A 228 15.96 -1.47 0.06
CA LYS A 228 17.41 -1.40 0.27
C LYS A 228 17.76 -1.20 1.74
N ALA A 229 17.05 -0.33 2.46
CA ALA A 229 17.22 -0.15 3.90
C ALA A 229 16.93 -1.44 4.69
N SER A 230 15.90 -2.19 4.31
CA SER A 230 15.56 -3.49 4.92
C SER A 230 16.67 -4.54 4.71
N VAL A 231 17.27 -4.58 3.52
CA VAL A 231 18.43 -5.43 3.21
C VAL A 231 19.67 -5.00 4.01
N ARG A 232 19.92 -3.69 4.13
CA ARG A 232 21.01 -3.17 4.96
C ARG A 232 20.81 -3.46 6.45
N ALA A 233 19.58 -3.53 6.94
CA ALA A 233 19.30 -3.98 8.30
C ALA A 233 19.73 -5.45 8.49
N MET A 234 19.44 -6.33 7.53
CA MET A 234 19.91 -7.72 7.56
C MET A 234 21.45 -7.81 7.55
N ASP A 235 22.11 -7.00 6.72
CA ASP A 235 23.58 -6.90 6.67
C ASP A 235 24.15 -6.47 8.04
N THR A 236 23.58 -5.41 8.62
CA THR A 236 23.96 -4.88 9.94
C THR A 236 23.75 -5.93 11.03
N THR A 237 22.62 -6.63 11.04
CA THR A 237 22.36 -7.71 12.01
C THR A 237 23.38 -8.83 11.91
N GLN A 238 23.69 -9.31 10.70
CA GLN A 238 24.68 -10.37 10.51
C GLN A 238 26.06 -9.93 10.98
N ALA A 239 26.52 -8.73 10.59
CA ALA A 239 27.82 -8.21 10.96
C ALA A 239 27.92 -7.98 12.48
N PHE A 240 26.94 -7.30 13.06
CA PHE A 240 26.93 -6.96 14.48
C PHE A 240 26.86 -8.20 15.37
N LEU A 241 25.95 -9.15 15.11
CA LEU A 241 25.86 -10.35 15.93
C LEU A 241 27.08 -11.26 15.76
N LYS A 242 27.70 -11.29 14.56
CA LYS A 242 28.94 -12.03 14.35
C LYS A 242 30.06 -11.50 15.23
N GLU A 243 30.21 -10.18 15.30
CA GLU A 243 31.23 -9.51 16.10
C GLU A 243 30.96 -9.67 17.60
N THR A 244 29.72 -9.44 18.03
CA THR A 244 29.33 -9.40 19.45
C THR A 244 29.20 -10.79 20.07
N LEU A 245 28.63 -11.76 19.34
CA LEU A 245 28.26 -13.09 19.86
C LEU A 245 29.01 -14.24 19.17
N GLY A 246 29.77 -13.98 18.11
CA GLY A 246 30.45 -15.01 17.33
C GLY A 246 29.55 -15.79 16.36
N HIS A 247 28.24 -15.50 16.34
CA HIS A 247 27.23 -16.14 15.51
C HIS A 247 26.45 -15.10 14.70
N ALA A 248 26.19 -15.39 13.43
CA ALA A 248 25.35 -14.56 12.56
C ALA A 248 24.16 -15.41 12.08
N PRO A 249 22.95 -14.84 12.01
CA PRO A 249 21.83 -15.49 11.36
C PRO A 249 22.17 -15.85 9.91
N ASP A 250 21.73 -17.00 9.43
CA ASP A 250 21.92 -17.45 8.04
C ASP A 250 20.65 -17.34 7.18
N GLY A 251 19.52 -16.93 7.77
CA GLY A 251 18.28 -16.63 7.09
C GLY A 251 17.36 -15.74 7.93
N PHE A 252 16.38 -15.12 7.28
CA PHE A 252 15.47 -14.15 7.87
C PHE A 252 14.02 -14.49 7.59
N ILE A 253 13.16 -14.27 8.58
CA ILE A 253 11.72 -14.14 8.38
C ILE A 253 11.43 -12.65 8.41
N VAL A 254 10.74 -12.12 7.40
CA VAL A 254 10.50 -10.68 7.27
C VAL A 254 9.03 -10.35 7.45
N THR A 255 8.71 -9.42 8.35
CA THR A 255 7.36 -8.93 8.60
C THR A 255 7.33 -7.42 8.44
N GLY A 256 6.28 -6.90 7.83
CA GLY A 256 5.99 -5.47 7.82
C GLY A 256 4.49 -5.25 7.65
N PHE A 257 4.00 -4.07 8.03
CA PHE A 257 2.58 -3.72 7.97
C PHE A 257 2.31 -2.55 7.01
N SER A 258 1.20 -2.59 6.28
CA SER A 258 0.79 -1.58 5.29
C SER A 258 1.86 -1.43 4.20
N LYS A 259 2.33 -0.23 3.87
CA LYS A 259 3.48 -0.02 2.97
C LYS A 259 4.77 -0.74 3.39
N ARG A 260 4.95 -1.04 4.69
CA ARG A 260 6.06 -1.91 5.15
C ARG A 260 5.78 -3.38 4.85
N GLY A 261 4.52 -3.78 4.74
CA GLY A 261 4.11 -5.08 4.20
C GLY A 261 4.47 -5.19 2.70
N ALA A 262 4.25 -4.13 1.92
CA ALA A 262 4.77 -4.05 0.55
C ALA A 262 6.30 -4.14 0.51
N THR A 263 6.98 -3.49 1.46
CA THR A 263 8.45 -3.56 1.59
C THR A 263 8.92 -4.96 1.99
N ALA A 264 8.19 -5.68 2.84
CA ALA A 264 8.49 -7.05 3.22
C ALA A 264 8.44 -7.97 1.98
N TRP A 265 7.39 -7.83 1.16
CA TRP A 265 7.29 -8.51 -0.13
C TRP A 265 8.49 -8.23 -1.04
N LEU A 266 8.83 -6.95 -1.25
CA LEU A 266 9.94 -6.57 -2.13
C LEU A 266 11.30 -7.01 -1.58
N THR A 267 11.48 -6.99 -0.26
CA THR A 267 12.68 -7.51 0.40
C THR A 267 12.84 -9.01 0.13
N ALA A 268 11.75 -9.77 0.25
CA ALA A 268 11.74 -11.19 -0.08
C ALA A 268 12.04 -11.48 -1.56
N ALA A 269 11.59 -10.62 -2.47
CA ALA A 269 11.91 -10.75 -3.89
C ALA A 269 13.37 -10.38 -4.22
N ALA A 270 13.93 -9.42 -3.48
CA ALA A 270 15.26 -8.86 -3.72
C ALA A 270 16.41 -9.69 -3.11
N ASP A 271 16.16 -10.40 -2.00
CA ASP A 271 17.23 -11.03 -1.22
C ASP A 271 16.90 -12.48 -0.85
N ASP A 272 17.77 -13.40 -1.30
CA ASP A 272 17.57 -14.85 -1.11
C ASP A 272 17.77 -15.30 0.36
N ARG A 273 18.21 -14.42 1.27
CA ARG A 273 18.26 -14.72 2.71
C ARG A 273 16.88 -14.76 3.37
N VAL A 274 15.84 -14.25 2.69
CA VAL A 274 14.47 -14.26 3.23
C VAL A 274 13.83 -15.64 3.00
N GLU A 275 13.60 -16.36 4.09
CA GLU A 275 13.08 -17.74 4.07
C GLU A 275 11.59 -17.83 4.34
N ALA A 276 10.95 -16.76 4.82
CA ALA A 276 9.51 -16.63 4.92
C ALA A 276 9.12 -15.15 5.05
N VAL A 277 7.91 -14.78 4.65
CA VAL A 277 7.48 -13.37 4.65
C VAL A 277 6.04 -13.19 5.13
N VAL A 278 5.81 -12.09 5.85
CA VAL A 278 4.53 -11.70 6.45
C VAL A 278 4.20 -10.27 6.00
N PRO A 279 3.45 -10.13 4.91
CA PRO A 279 2.93 -8.85 4.46
C PRO A 279 1.65 -8.50 5.20
N GLY A 280 1.79 -7.84 6.35
CA GLY A 280 0.66 -7.42 7.17
C GLY A 280 -0.11 -6.26 6.55
N VAL A 281 -1.43 -6.36 6.56
CA VAL A 281 -2.40 -5.36 6.07
C VAL A 281 -2.00 -4.76 4.73
N PHE A 282 -1.46 -5.60 3.84
CA PHE A 282 -1.14 -5.24 2.45
C PHE A 282 -1.50 -6.38 1.49
N PRO A 283 -2.80 -6.72 1.37
CA PRO A 283 -3.29 -7.75 0.47
C PRO A 283 -3.46 -7.19 -0.95
N ALA A 284 -2.45 -6.49 -1.48
CA ALA A 284 -2.52 -5.87 -2.80
C ALA A 284 -1.26 -6.18 -3.61
N LEU A 285 -1.40 -7.03 -4.64
CA LEU A 285 -0.31 -7.31 -5.57
C LEU A 285 -0.49 -6.67 -6.96
N GLU A 286 -1.69 -6.16 -7.27
CA GLU A 286 -2.04 -5.58 -8.57
C GLU A 286 -2.88 -4.31 -8.35
N LEU A 287 -2.25 -3.14 -8.34
CA LEU A 287 -2.90 -1.87 -7.97
C LEU A 287 -4.05 -1.49 -8.91
N GLY A 288 -3.93 -1.80 -10.21
CA GLY A 288 -4.99 -1.55 -11.17
C GLY A 288 -6.26 -2.35 -10.85
N GLN A 289 -6.11 -3.64 -10.52
CA GLN A 289 -7.24 -4.48 -10.12
C GLN A 289 -7.84 -4.00 -8.80
N LEU A 290 -7.01 -3.61 -7.83
CA LEU A 290 -7.48 -3.08 -6.56
C LEU A 290 -8.33 -1.82 -6.76
N ALA A 291 -7.83 -0.84 -7.51
CA ALA A 291 -8.53 0.42 -7.78
C ALA A 291 -9.87 0.19 -8.49
N GLU A 292 -9.90 -0.69 -9.50
CA GLU A 292 -11.11 -1.04 -10.24
C GLU A 292 -12.13 -1.80 -9.38
N THR A 293 -11.66 -2.74 -8.55
CA THR A 293 -12.53 -3.49 -7.64
C THR A 293 -13.13 -2.56 -6.59
N MET A 294 -12.33 -1.68 -5.99
CA MET A 294 -12.79 -0.64 -5.07
C MET A 294 -13.88 0.22 -5.71
N PHE A 295 -13.62 0.74 -6.91
CA PHE A 295 -14.57 1.58 -7.61
C PHE A 295 -15.88 0.84 -7.94
N THR A 296 -15.80 -0.38 -8.47
CA THR A 296 -17.00 -1.15 -8.85
C THR A 296 -17.85 -1.57 -7.65
N ARG A 297 -17.26 -1.60 -6.44
CA ARG A 297 -17.94 -1.94 -5.18
C ARG A 297 -18.50 -0.71 -4.47
N TYR A 298 -17.74 0.37 -4.39
CA TYR A 298 -18.08 1.55 -3.59
C TYR A 298 -18.67 2.70 -4.42
N GLY A 299 -18.39 2.73 -5.72
CA GLY A 299 -18.74 3.84 -6.62
C GLY A 299 -17.73 4.99 -6.57
N GLU A 300 -16.71 4.88 -5.73
CA GLU A 300 -15.63 5.84 -5.55
C GLU A 300 -14.37 5.15 -4.99
N PHE A 301 -13.28 5.91 -4.83
CA PHE A 301 -12.11 5.44 -4.10
C PHE A 301 -12.28 5.72 -2.61
N ALA A 302 -11.83 4.79 -1.76
CA ALA A 302 -11.89 4.96 -0.32
C ALA A 302 -11.08 6.20 0.14
N GLU A 303 -11.58 6.92 1.13
CA GLU A 303 -10.96 8.15 1.67
C GLU A 303 -9.49 7.94 2.06
N ALA A 304 -9.17 6.77 2.62
CA ALA A 304 -7.80 6.39 2.99
C ALA A 304 -6.80 6.44 1.82
N THR A 305 -7.28 6.29 0.58
CA THR A 305 -6.46 6.39 -0.63
C THR A 305 -6.26 7.82 -1.13
N GLY A 306 -6.73 8.83 -0.37
CA GLY A 306 -6.77 10.23 -0.78
C GLY A 306 -5.44 10.79 -1.30
N SER A 307 -4.30 10.48 -0.67
CA SER A 307 -2.98 10.91 -1.17
C SER A 307 -2.71 10.41 -2.60
N TYR A 308 -3.09 9.17 -2.92
CA TYR A 308 -2.91 8.59 -4.25
C TYR A 308 -3.88 9.18 -5.28
N VAL A 309 -5.11 9.49 -4.85
CA VAL A 309 -6.10 10.19 -5.68
C VAL A 309 -5.65 11.62 -5.98
N ASN A 310 -5.14 12.35 -4.98
CA ASN A 310 -4.67 13.73 -5.11
C ASN A 310 -3.46 13.86 -6.04
N GLU A 311 -2.60 12.84 -6.08
CA GLU A 311 -1.46 12.75 -7.00
C GLU A 311 -1.84 12.08 -8.35
N HIS A 312 -3.14 11.89 -8.61
CA HIS A 312 -3.72 11.32 -9.84
C HIS A 312 -3.32 9.87 -10.18
N ILE A 313 -2.74 9.13 -9.23
CA ILE A 313 -2.18 7.79 -9.46
C ILE A 313 -3.27 6.78 -9.78
N LEU A 314 -4.36 6.75 -9.00
CA LEU A 314 -5.40 5.74 -9.18
C LEU A 314 -6.22 5.97 -10.46
N GLN A 315 -6.42 7.24 -10.81
CA GLN A 315 -7.12 7.67 -12.02
C GLN A 315 -6.31 7.31 -13.28
N GLU A 316 -4.99 7.44 -13.20
CA GLU A 316 -4.06 7.19 -14.32
C GLU A 316 -3.38 5.81 -14.24
N ILE A 317 -3.84 4.90 -13.37
CA ILE A 317 -3.17 3.61 -13.11
C ILE A 317 -3.08 2.70 -14.35
N ARG A 318 -3.94 2.94 -15.34
CA ARG A 318 -3.96 2.28 -16.66
C ARG A 318 -3.38 3.14 -17.80
N ALA A 319 -2.97 4.38 -17.54
CA ALA A 319 -2.23 5.18 -18.51
C ALA A 319 -0.82 4.60 -18.72
N PRO A 320 -0.13 4.90 -19.84
CA PRO A 320 1.26 4.50 -20.08
C PRO A 320 2.23 4.70 -18.89
N GLU A 321 2.11 5.81 -18.16
CA GLU A 321 2.91 6.11 -16.98
C GLU A 321 2.50 5.26 -15.78
N GLY A 322 1.20 5.00 -15.59
CA GLY A 322 0.69 4.05 -14.61
C GLY A 322 1.15 2.61 -14.92
N TYR A 323 1.18 2.23 -16.20
CA TYR A 323 1.78 0.96 -16.66
C TYR A 323 3.24 0.84 -16.25
N PHE A 324 4.02 1.91 -16.43
CA PHE A 324 5.40 1.97 -15.95
C PHE A 324 5.46 1.79 -14.43
N LEU A 325 4.69 2.58 -13.66
CA LEU A 325 4.68 2.52 -12.20
C LEU A 325 4.35 1.13 -11.68
N ARG A 326 3.30 0.50 -12.20
CA ARG A 326 2.92 -0.88 -11.84
C ARG A 326 4.05 -1.86 -12.09
N GLY A 327 4.83 -1.65 -13.14
CA GLY A 327 6.06 -2.39 -13.40
C GLY A 327 7.12 -2.32 -12.30
N VAL A 328 7.05 -1.29 -11.47
CA VAL A 328 7.96 -1.01 -10.35
C VAL A 328 7.35 -1.45 -9.02
N VAL A 329 6.06 -1.18 -8.79
CA VAL A 329 5.44 -1.32 -7.46
C VAL A 329 4.44 -2.47 -7.33
N ASP A 330 3.87 -2.99 -8.43
CA ASP A 330 2.95 -4.13 -8.37
C ASP A 330 3.75 -5.40 -8.07
N LEU A 331 3.48 -5.97 -6.90
CA LEU A 331 4.16 -7.15 -6.37
C LEU A 331 3.94 -8.41 -7.22
N ILE A 332 2.87 -8.46 -8.02
CA ILE A 332 2.63 -9.56 -8.95
C ILE A 332 3.76 -9.72 -9.98
N ASN A 333 4.48 -8.64 -10.29
CA ASN A 333 5.64 -8.65 -11.19
C ASN A 333 6.89 -9.28 -10.54
N TYR A 334 6.84 -9.52 -9.24
CA TYR A 334 7.91 -10.13 -8.44
C TYR A 334 7.58 -11.56 -8.00
N ARG A 335 6.37 -12.05 -8.27
CA ARG A 335 5.84 -13.34 -7.78
C ARG A 335 6.79 -14.53 -8.02
N ASP A 336 7.50 -14.57 -9.15
CA ASP A 336 8.37 -15.70 -9.48
C ASP A 336 9.59 -15.81 -8.54
N ALA A 337 9.95 -14.73 -7.85
CA ALA A 337 10.98 -14.72 -6.79
C ALA A 337 10.40 -15.06 -5.41
N LEU A 338 9.08 -14.98 -5.25
CA LEU A 338 8.35 -15.17 -4.00
C LEU A 338 7.96 -16.64 -3.85
N THR A 339 8.95 -17.50 -3.62
CA THR A 339 8.77 -18.98 -3.56
C THR A 339 8.77 -19.56 -2.15
N MET A 340 9.07 -18.72 -1.16
CA MET A 340 9.08 -19.05 0.26
C MET A 340 7.65 -19.14 0.82
N PRO A 341 7.45 -19.54 2.09
CA PRO A 341 6.14 -19.44 2.73
C PRO A 341 5.70 -17.99 2.99
N HIS A 342 4.42 -17.72 2.75
CA HIS A 342 3.78 -16.44 2.96
C HIS A 342 2.62 -16.56 3.95
N TYR A 343 2.51 -15.58 4.85
CA TYR A 343 1.37 -15.42 5.74
C TYR A 343 0.77 -14.02 5.56
N VAL A 344 -0.19 -13.92 4.65
CA VAL A 344 -0.85 -12.66 4.29
C VAL A 344 -1.86 -12.32 5.39
N LEU A 345 -1.53 -11.33 6.21
CA LEU A 345 -2.39 -10.87 7.29
C LEU A 345 -3.23 -9.68 6.81
N GLN A 346 -4.53 -9.68 7.06
CA GLN A 346 -5.46 -8.65 6.60
C GLN A 346 -6.52 -8.37 7.68
N ALA A 347 -7.06 -7.15 7.71
CA ALA A 347 -8.26 -6.81 8.47
C ALA A 347 -9.52 -6.97 7.59
N SER A 348 -10.61 -7.45 8.18
CA SER A 348 -11.89 -7.57 7.47
C SER A 348 -12.58 -6.21 7.24
N GLY A 349 -12.21 -5.20 8.02
CA GLY A 349 -12.74 -3.83 7.94
C GLY A 349 -11.68 -2.79 7.60
N ASP A 350 -10.67 -3.16 6.81
CA ASP A 350 -9.53 -2.33 6.40
C ASP A 350 -9.96 -1.15 5.50
N GLU A 351 -9.54 0.07 5.83
CA GLU A 351 -9.92 1.30 5.13
C GLU A 351 -9.30 1.45 3.73
N PHE A 352 -8.19 0.77 3.45
CA PHE A 352 -7.47 0.81 2.17
C PHE A 352 -7.82 -0.37 1.26
N PHE A 353 -8.10 -1.54 1.83
CA PHE A 353 -8.19 -2.79 1.08
C PHE A 353 -9.50 -3.52 1.33
N LEU A 354 -10.15 -3.94 0.25
CA LEU A 354 -11.36 -4.75 0.35
C LEU A 354 -11.07 -6.08 1.04
N PRO A 355 -11.99 -6.62 1.87
CA PRO A 355 -11.78 -7.88 2.59
C PRO A 355 -11.50 -9.08 1.68
N ASP A 356 -11.92 -9.04 0.41
CA ASP A 356 -11.68 -10.08 -0.59
C ASP A 356 -10.48 -9.78 -1.52
N ALA A 357 -9.70 -8.73 -1.27
CA ALA A 357 -8.57 -8.31 -2.13
C ALA A 357 -7.56 -9.45 -2.38
N ALA A 358 -7.32 -10.31 -1.39
CA ALA A 358 -6.41 -11.46 -1.53
C ALA A 358 -6.87 -12.52 -2.54
N ARG A 359 -8.19 -12.64 -2.79
CA ARG A 359 -8.78 -13.65 -3.69
C ARG A 359 -8.25 -13.53 -5.12
N GLY A 360 -7.90 -12.32 -5.56
CA GLY A 360 -7.38 -12.06 -6.90
C GLY A 360 -5.97 -12.59 -7.16
N PHE A 361 -5.21 -12.97 -6.12
CA PHE A 361 -3.80 -13.32 -6.29
C PHE A 361 -3.23 -14.41 -5.40
N LEU A 362 -3.87 -14.82 -4.30
CA LEU A 362 -3.24 -15.77 -3.37
C LEU A 362 -2.78 -17.06 -4.07
N ASP A 363 -3.64 -17.60 -4.94
CA ASP A 363 -3.37 -18.79 -5.78
C ASP A 363 -2.35 -18.54 -6.92
N ARG A 364 -2.01 -17.28 -7.20
CA ARG A 364 -1.02 -16.88 -8.23
C ARG A 364 0.39 -16.72 -7.65
N ILE A 365 0.56 -16.72 -6.34
CA ILE A 365 1.87 -16.68 -5.69
C ILE A 365 2.48 -18.10 -5.71
N PRO A 366 3.70 -18.29 -6.23
CA PRO A 366 4.40 -19.56 -6.15
C PRO A 366 4.67 -20.00 -4.72
N GLY A 367 4.72 -21.32 -4.50
CA GLY A 367 5.03 -21.87 -3.18
C GLY A 367 3.81 -21.87 -2.27
N GLU A 368 4.05 -21.72 -0.97
CA GLU A 368 3.01 -21.75 0.04
C GLU A 368 2.54 -20.33 0.34
N ALA A 369 1.29 -20.01 -0.01
CA ALA A 369 0.65 -18.74 0.32
C ALA A 369 -0.59 -19.01 1.19
N THR A 370 -0.54 -18.56 2.43
CA THR A 370 -1.64 -18.67 3.38
C THR A 370 -2.11 -17.27 3.77
N GLN A 371 -3.36 -17.16 4.24
CA GLN A 371 -3.93 -15.89 4.65
C GLN A 371 -4.59 -16.00 6.01
N ARG A 372 -4.62 -14.86 6.71
CA ARG A 372 -5.36 -14.63 7.94
C ARG A 372 -6.07 -13.29 7.83
N ILE A 373 -7.39 -13.36 7.67
CA ILE A 373 -8.28 -12.20 7.75
C ILE A 373 -8.76 -12.09 9.20
N ILE A 374 -8.46 -10.98 9.87
CA ILE A 374 -8.85 -10.71 11.25
C ILE A 374 -10.21 -9.99 11.23
N PRO A 375 -11.27 -10.61 11.74
CA PRO A 375 -12.60 -10.00 11.78
C PRO A 375 -12.66 -8.80 12.73
N ASN A 376 -13.46 -7.79 12.37
CA ASN A 376 -13.77 -6.60 13.20
C ASN A 376 -12.59 -5.67 13.54
N GLU A 377 -11.46 -5.83 12.84
CA GLU A 377 -10.33 -4.90 12.88
C GLU A 377 -10.35 -3.92 11.71
N SER A 378 -9.78 -2.75 11.96
CA SER A 378 -9.40 -1.77 10.94
C SER A 378 -7.96 -2.01 10.46
N HIS A 379 -7.48 -1.20 9.52
CA HIS A 379 -6.15 -1.29 8.94
C HIS A 379 -5.01 -1.30 9.99
N GLY A 380 -5.21 -0.66 11.15
CA GLY A 380 -4.22 -0.62 12.24
C GLY A 380 -4.07 -1.93 13.02
N LEU A 381 -5.06 -2.82 13.01
CA LEU A 381 -5.13 -4.02 13.88
C LEU A 381 -4.97 -3.72 15.39
N ASP A 382 -5.33 -2.50 15.79
CA ASP A 382 -4.97 -1.94 17.09
C ASP A 382 -5.77 -2.54 18.26
N LYS A 383 -6.95 -3.13 18.02
CA LYS A 383 -7.74 -3.68 19.14
C LYS A 383 -7.22 -5.07 19.47
N ASN A 384 -6.90 -5.30 20.74
CA ASN A 384 -6.39 -6.59 21.23
C ASN A 384 -5.21 -7.13 20.40
N LEU A 385 -4.21 -6.28 20.17
CA LEU A 385 -3.01 -6.58 19.39
C LEU A 385 -2.38 -7.97 19.69
N ASP A 386 -2.30 -8.36 20.97
CA ASP A 386 -1.79 -9.68 21.38
C ASP A 386 -2.59 -10.84 20.78
N GLU A 387 -3.92 -10.71 20.69
CA GLU A 387 -4.81 -11.71 20.09
C GLU A 387 -4.67 -11.71 18.57
N ASN A 388 -4.64 -10.52 17.95
CA ASN A 388 -4.50 -10.36 16.50
C ASN A 388 -3.20 -10.98 15.97
N LEU A 389 -2.11 -10.82 16.73
CA LEU A 389 -0.80 -11.34 16.35
C LEU A 389 -0.52 -12.76 16.84
N SER A 390 -1.41 -13.37 17.65
CA SER A 390 -1.20 -14.73 18.17
C SER A 390 -1.00 -15.77 17.06
N GLY A 391 -1.79 -15.68 15.99
CA GLY A 391 -1.65 -16.57 14.83
C GLY A 391 -0.33 -16.39 14.08
N LEU A 392 0.16 -15.16 13.99
CA LEU A 392 1.47 -14.84 13.43
C LEU A 392 2.60 -15.47 14.27
N ILE A 393 2.51 -15.38 15.60
CA ILE A 393 3.50 -15.98 16.51
C ILE A 393 3.55 -17.50 16.33
N ALA A 394 2.38 -18.16 16.29
CA ALA A 394 2.30 -19.59 16.03
C ALA A 394 2.86 -19.96 14.65
N TRP A 395 2.51 -19.21 13.60
CA TRP A 395 3.02 -19.44 12.25
C TRP A 395 4.55 -19.32 12.20
N TYR A 396 5.11 -18.28 12.84
CA TYR A 396 6.55 -18.08 12.94
C TYR A 396 7.24 -19.26 13.67
N GLN A 397 6.69 -19.72 14.79
CA GLN A 397 7.20 -20.91 15.50
C GLN A 397 7.20 -22.17 14.63
N VAL A 398 6.14 -22.38 13.85
CA VAL A 398 6.01 -23.53 12.94
C VAL A 398 7.01 -23.46 11.78
N ILE A 399 7.28 -22.25 11.26
CA ILE A 399 8.35 -22.01 10.27
C ILE A 399 9.71 -22.39 10.86
N LEU A 400 10.05 -21.88 12.04
CA LEU A 400 11.32 -22.20 12.70
C LEU A 400 11.48 -23.70 13.01
N ALA A 401 10.38 -24.37 13.36
CA ALA A 401 10.36 -25.81 13.63
C ALA A 401 10.43 -26.68 12.36
N GLY A 402 10.34 -26.08 11.16
CA GLY A 402 10.27 -26.81 9.89
C GLY A 402 9.05 -27.74 9.79
N GLN A 403 7.99 -27.44 10.54
CA GLN A 403 6.76 -28.24 10.54
C GLN A 403 5.89 -27.88 9.32
N PRO A 404 5.14 -28.85 8.77
CA PRO A 404 4.19 -28.57 7.70
C PRO A 404 3.02 -27.74 8.25
N ARG A 405 2.71 -26.63 7.57
CA ARG A 405 1.54 -25.81 7.87
C ARG A 405 0.29 -26.43 7.24
N PRO A 406 -0.89 -26.23 7.83
CA PRO A 406 -2.16 -26.63 7.21
C PRO A 406 -2.35 -25.98 5.85
N THR A 407 -2.87 -26.74 4.90
CA THR A 407 -3.30 -26.24 3.59
C THR A 407 -4.82 -26.27 3.47
N LEU A 408 -5.38 -25.22 2.89
CA LEU A 408 -6.81 -25.11 2.62
C LEU A 408 -7.01 -25.19 1.10
N THR A 409 -7.94 -26.04 0.67
CA THR A 409 -8.42 -26.06 -0.72
C THR A 409 -9.87 -25.63 -0.75
N GLU A 410 -10.16 -24.66 -1.61
CA GLU A 410 -11.49 -24.07 -1.72
C GLU A 410 -12.10 -24.33 -3.10
N SER A 411 -13.43 -24.51 -3.15
CA SER A 411 -14.15 -24.54 -4.42
C SER A 411 -15.57 -24.02 -4.24
N LEU A 412 -16.03 -23.18 -5.16
CA LEU A 412 -17.40 -22.69 -5.22
C LEU A 412 -18.17 -23.40 -6.34
N ARG A 413 -19.29 -24.04 -6.02
CA ARG A 413 -20.21 -24.67 -6.98
C ARG A 413 -21.65 -24.43 -6.57
N ASP A 414 -22.47 -23.95 -7.50
CA ASP A 414 -23.91 -23.75 -7.29
C ASP A 414 -24.25 -22.95 -6.01
N GLY A 415 -23.44 -21.92 -5.70
CA GLY A 415 -23.61 -21.10 -4.48
C GLY A 415 -23.12 -21.75 -3.19
N VAL A 416 -22.49 -22.93 -3.24
CA VAL A 416 -21.91 -23.61 -2.09
C VAL A 416 -20.39 -23.57 -2.16
N VAL A 417 -19.77 -23.03 -1.13
CA VAL A 417 -18.32 -23.07 -0.91
C VAL A 417 -17.97 -24.35 -0.16
N THR A 418 -17.08 -25.16 -0.71
CA THR A 418 -16.48 -26.30 -0.02
C THR A 418 -15.05 -25.97 0.35
N ILE A 419 -14.72 -26.08 1.63
CA ILE A 419 -13.37 -25.86 2.17
C ILE A 419 -12.86 -27.20 2.70
N LYS A 420 -11.65 -27.58 2.27
CA LYS A 420 -10.98 -28.81 2.72
C LYS A 420 -9.66 -28.47 3.36
N ALA A 421 -9.48 -28.92 4.60
CA ALA A 421 -8.19 -28.88 5.28
C ALA A 421 -7.45 -30.22 5.12
N ASP A 422 -6.14 -30.18 4.92
CA ASP A 422 -5.29 -31.37 4.90
C ASP A 422 -4.93 -31.87 6.31
N GLN A 423 -5.09 -31.03 7.33
CA GLN A 423 -4.92 -31.33 8.75
C GLN A 423 -6.26 -31.20 9.49
N GLU A 424 -6.39 -31.81 10.66
CA GLU A 424 -7.60 -31.68 11.49
C GLU A 424 -7.53 -30.38 12.30
N PRO A 425 -8.47 -29.43 12.10
CA PRO A 425 -8.53 -28.23 12.92
C PRO A 425 -9.08 -28.53 14.32
N ALA A 426 -8.63 -27.78 15.31
CA ALA A 426 -9.16 -27.77 16.67
C ALA A 426 -10.56 -27.14 16.73
N SER A 427 -10.81 -26.13 15.90
CA SER A 427 -12.14 -25.53 15.72
C SER A 427 -12.25 -24.83 14.36
N VAL A 428 -13.50 -24.71 13.90
CA VAL A 428 -13.84 -23.99 12.67
C VAL A 428 -14.99 -23.04 12.94
N VAL A 429 -14.82 -21.78 12.56
CA VAL A 429 -15.77 -20.69 12.80
C VAL A 429 -16.07 -20.01 11.47
N LEU A 430 -17.35 -19.90 11.15
CA LEU A 430 -17.84 -19.01 10.10
C LEU A 430 -18.03 -17.62 10.68
N TRP A 431 -17.37 -16.62 10.09
CA TRP A 431 -17.65 -15.22 10.32
C TRP A 431 -18.50 -14.68 9.18
N SER A 432 -19.60 -14.01 9.50
CA SER A 432 -20.49 -13.37 8.52
C SER A 432 -20.78 -11.92 8.87
N ALA A 433 -20.82 -11.05 7.86
CA ALA A 433 -21.26 -9.66 8.00
C ALA A 433 -22.29 -9.31 6.93
N HIS A 434 -23.17 -8.37 7.22
CA HIS A 434 -24.22 -7.90 6.31
C HIS A 434 -24.16 -6.39 6.17
N ASN A 435 -24.23 -5.89 4.93
CA ASN A 435 -24.43 -4.47 4.62
C ASN A 435 -25.63 -4.31 3.66
N PRO A 436 -26.70 -3.59 4.05
CA PRO A 436 -27.88 -3.42 3.22
C PRO A 436 -27.67 -2.51 2.00
N GLU A 437 -26.61 -1.70 1.96
CA GLU A 437 -26.41 -0.65 0.95
C GLU A 437 -25.42 -1.03 -0.15
N LEU A 438 -24.19 -1.35 0.23
CA LEU A 438 -23.07 -1.62 -0.68
C LEU A 438 -22.27 -2.82 -0.20
N PRO A 439 -21.49 -3.50 -1.08
CA PRO A 439 -20.53 -4.52 -0.68
C PRO A 439 -19.28 -3.89 -0.01
N ASP A 440 -19.51 -3.03 0.97
CA ASP A 440 -18.52 -2.31 1.76
C ASP A 440 -18.57 -2.79 3.21
N PHE A 441 -17.50 -3.45 3.64
CA PHE A 441 -17.40 -4.06 4.97
C PHE A 441 -16.34 -3.39 5.84
N ARG A 442 -15.90 -2.19 5.44
CA ARG A 442 -14.94 -1.38 6.21
C ARG A 442 -15.48 -1.10 7.62
N PHE A 443 -14.55 -1.02 8.58
CA PHE A 443 -14.93 -0.81 9.97
C PHE A 443 -15.59 0.56 10.20
N ASP A 444 -15.17 1.58 9.45
CA ASP A 444 -15.80 2.92 9.46
C ASP A 444 -17.24 2.93 8.95
N THR A 445 -17.61 1.95 8.12
CA THR A 445 -18.89 1.87 7.40
C THR A 445 -19.90 1.03 8.18
N ILE A 446 -19.51 -0.18 8.62
CA ILE A 446 -20.43 -1.12 9.29
C ILE A 446 -20.04 -1.45 10.74
N GLY A 447 -18.92 -0.93 11.23
CA GLY A 447 -18.42 -1.25 12.56
C GLY A 447 -17.99 -2.72 12.72
N GLY A 448 -18.07 -3.23 13.95
CA GLY A 448 -17.72 -4.60 14.30
C GLY A 448 -18.86 -5.59 13.99
N ALA A 449 -19.29 -5.65 12.73
CA ALA A 449 -20.47 -6.39 12.29
C ALA A 449 -20.19 -7.85 11.87
N TRP A 450 -18.94 -8.31 11.91
CA TRP A 450 -18.63 -9.71 11.63
C TRP A 450 -19.00 -10.58 12.84
N GLU A 451 -19.98 -11.47 12.66
CA GLU A 451 -20.51 -12.34 13.70
C GLU A 451 -19.97 -13.77 13.56
N PRO A 452 -19.43 -14.39 14.63
CA PRO A 452 -18.92 -15.74 14.59
C PRO A 452 -20.02 -16.78 14.85
N THR A 453 -20.02 -17.86 14.06
CA THR A 453 -20.85 -19.05 14.28
C THR A 453 -20.00 -20.32 14.12
N PRO A 454 -20.13 -21.33 15.00
CA PRO A 454 -19.45 -22.60 14.81
C PRO A 454 -19.88 -23.26 13.49
N LEU A 455 -18.91 -23.73 12.71
CA LEU A 455 -19.16 -24.43 11.45
C LEU A 455 -18.80 -25.91 11.59
N GLU A 456 -19.82 -26.75 11.58
CA GLU A 456 -19.66 -28.20 11.70
C GLU A 456 -19.11 -28.81 10.40
N ALA A 457 -18.31 -29.87 10.55
CA ALA A 457 -17.77 -30.58 9.40
C ALA A 457 -18.87 -31.36 8.66
N ALA A 458 -19.04 -31.11 7.36
CA ALA A 458 -19.93 -31.89 6.49
C ALA A 458 -19.39 -33.31 6.24
N ALA A 459 -18.06 -33.45 6.24
CA ALA A 459 -17.32 -34.71 6.21
C ALA A 459 -15.95 -34.49 6.89
N PRO A 460 -15.15 -35.53 7.20
CA PRO A 460 -13.85 -35.34 7.85
C PRO A 460 -12.99 -34.27 7.15
N ARG A 461 -12.63 -33.21 7.89
CA ARG A 461 -11.88 -32.02 7.44
C ARG A 461 -12.49 -31.29 6.24
N THR A 462 -13.78 -31.44 6.00
CA THR A 462 -14.52 -30.82 4.90
C THR A 462 -15.68 -30.01 5.46
N TYR A 463 -15.74 -28.75 5.09
CA TYR A 463 -16.73 -27.78 5.56
C TYR A 463 -17.47 -27.23 4.35
N GLU A 464 -18.79 -27.09 4.46
CA GLU A 464 -19.63 -26.58 3.41
C GLU A 464 -20.40 -25.35 3.91
N LEU A 465 -20.34 -24.28 3.13
CA LEU A 465 -21.01 -23.01 3.39
C LEU A 465 -21.91 -22.71 2.19
N ALA A 466 -23.22 -22.63 2.41
CA ALA A 466 -24.14 -22.08 1.43
C ALA A 466 -24.10 -20.54 1.51
N LEU A 467 -23.83 -19.89 0.39
CA LEU A 467 -23.85 -18.43 0.27
C LEU A 467 -25.31 -17.98 0.14
N GLU A 468 -26.00 -17.90 1.27
CA GLU A 468 -27.40 -17.49 1.34
C GLU A 468 -27.52 -15.97 1.47
N SER A 469 -28.06 -15.29 0.45
CA SER A 469 -28.38 -13.87 0.60
C SER A 469 -29.46 -13.67 1.68
N SER A 470 -29.20 -12.81 2.65
CA SER A 470 -30.10 -12.49 3.75
C SER A 470 -31.29 -11.60 3.34
N GLY A 471 -31.33 -11.12 2.09
CA GLY A 471 -32.41 -10.31 1.55
C GLY A 471 -31.89 -9.20 0.63
N GLU A 472 -32.27 -7.95 0.93
CA GLU A 472 -31.69 -6.77 0.27
C GLU A 472 -30.29 -6.51 0.84
N GLY A 473 -29.32 -6.18 -0.01
CA GLY A 473 -27.95 -5.87 0.39
C GLY A 473 -26.92 -6.94 -0.01
N TYR A 474 -25.83 -6.96 0.74
CA TYR A 474 -24.65 -7.79 0.50
C TYR A 474 -24.21 -8.47 1.79
N ASP A 475 -23.98 -9.77 1.70
CA ASP A 475 -23.42 -10.57 2.78
C ASP A 475 -21.97 -10.95 2.44
N ALA A 476 -21.09 -10.90 3.43
CA ALA A 476 -19.71 -11.37 3.35
C ALA A 476 -19.46 -12.52 4.32
N TYR A 477 -18.69 -13.51 3.88
CA TYR A 477 -18.41 -14.72 4.66
C TYR A 477 -16.92 -15.06 4.61
N VAL A 478 -16.35 -15.42 5.76
CA VAL A 478 -15.01 -16.00 5.86
C VAL A 478 -14.98 -17.11 6.90
N VAL A 479 -14.30 -18.21 6.59
CA VAL A 479 -14.16 -19.34 7.53
C VAL A 479 -12.78 -19.30 8.15
N GLU A 480 -12.73 -19.20 9.48
CA GLU A 480 -11.52 -19.30 10.28
C GLU A 480 -11.33 -20.74 10.77
N LEU A 481 -10.12 -21.27 10.58
CA LEU A 481 -9.72 -22.59 11.05
C LEU A 481 -8.56 -22.44 12.05
N ARG A 482 -8.72 -23.06 13.22
CA ARG A 482 -7.70 -23.08 14.27
C ARG A 482 -7.00 -24.42 14.30
N PHE A 483 -5.68 -24.43 14.36
CA PHE A 483 -4.89 -25.66 14.48
C PHE A 483 -3.94 -25.57 15.67
N PRO A 484 -3.57 -26.72 16.27
CA PRO A 484 -2.54 -26.74 17.30
C PRO A 484 -1.24 -26.09 16.82
N GLY A 485 -0.61 -25.29 17.68
CA GLY A 485 0.75 -24.78 17.45
C GLY A 485 1.83 -25.84 17.68
N VAL A 486 3.09 -25.39 17.74
CA VAL A 486 4.22 -26.25 18.13
C VAL A 486 4.01 -26.77 19.56
N GLU A 487 4.42 -28.02 19.82
CA GLU A 487 4.31 -28.63 21.16
C GLU A 487 4.91 -27.72 22.24
N GLY A 488 4.13 -27.43 23.29
CA GLY A 488 4.52 -26.54 24.38
C GLY A 488 4.24 -25.06 24.15
N SER A 489 3.88 -24.64 22.93
CA SER A 489 3.40 -23.28 22.67
C SER A 489 1.98 -23.08 23.19
N SER A 490 1.70 -21.88 23.71
CA SER A 490 0.35 -21.42 24.05
C SER A 490 -0.40 -20.80 22.87
N HIS A 491 0.26 -20.64 21.72
CA HIS A 491 -0.32 -20.03 20.52
C HIS A 491 -0.85 -21.10 19.56
N GLU A 492 -2.03 -20.84 19.00
CA GLU A 492 -2.65 -21.69 17.97
C GLU A 492 -2.37 -21.10 16.59
N GLN A 493 -2.21 -21.96 15.58
CA GLN A 493 -2.14 -21.51 14.19
C GLN A 493 -3.54 -21.10 13.72
N LEU A 494 -3.64 -19.96 13.04
CA LEU A 494 -4.90 -19.41 12.55
C LEU A 494 -4.82 -19.17 11.05
N TYR A 495 -5.76 -19.73 10.31
CA TYR A 495 -5.85 -19.54 8.86
C TYR A 495 -7.30 -19.24 8.47
N THR A 496 -7.49 -18.47 7.41
CA THR A 496 -8.82 -18.18 6.88
C THR A 496 -8.98 -18.59 5.43
N SER A 497 -10.20 -18.98 5.07
CA SER A 497 -10.61 -19.07 3.67
C SER A 497 -10.59 -17.70 3.00
N HIS A 498 -10.81 -17.65 1.69
CA HIS A 498 -11.16 -16.40 1.03
C HIS A 498 -12.46 -15.82 1.61
N VAL A 499 -12.62 -14.50 1.45
CA VAL A 499 -13.91 -13.85 1.65
C VAL A 499 -14.79 -14.10 0.43
N TYR A 500 -16.01 -14.56 0.70
CA TYR A 500 -17.05 -14.77 -0.31
C TYR A 500 -18.18 -13.76 -0.11
N LEU A 501 -18.69 -13.21 -1.21
CA LEU A 501 -19.78 -12.24 -1.22
C LEU A 501 -21.06 -12.85 -1.78
N ALA A 502 -22.21 -12.43 -1.26
CA ALA A 502 -23.53 -12.79 -1.77
C ALA A 502 -24.46 -11.56 -1.80
N PRO A 503 -24.90 -11.08 -2.98
CA PRO A 503 -24.41 -11.45 -4.31
C PRO A 503 -22.97 -10.94 -4.55
N ASP A 504 -22.20 -11.68 -5.36
CA ASP A 504 -20.84 -11.26 -5.78
C ASP A 504 -20.87 -10.28 -6.97
N GLN A 505 -22.05 -9.82 -7.39
CA GLN A 505 -22.18 -8.86 -8.49
C GLN A 505 -21.91 -7.43 -7.99
N PRO A 506 -20.98 -6.68 -8.59
CA PRO A 506 -20.74 -5.30 -8.21
C PRO A 506 -21.92 -4.39 -8.61
N PRO A 507 -22.28 -3.40 -7.77
CA PRO A 507 -23.35 -2.45 -8.08
C PRO A 507 -22.97 -1.42 -9.16
N PHE A 508 -21.68 -1.18 -9.40
CA PHE A 508 -21.20 -0.18 -10.35
C PHE A 508 -20.41 -0.80 -11.51
N THR A 509 -20.42 -0.15 -12.67
CA THR A 509 -19.61 -0.52 -13.84
C THR A 509 -18.56 0.55 -14.14
N LEU A 510 -17.51 0.14 -14.87
CA LEU A 510 -16.40 1.01 -15.29
C LEU A 510 -16.64 1.61 -16.67
N ASP A 511 -17.77 2.30 -16.90
CA ASP A 511 -18.11 2.86 -18.21
C ASP A 511 -18.10 4.42 -18.21
N GLN A 512 -16.97 5.03 -18.61
CA GLN A 512 -16.79 6.48 -18.98
C GLN A 512 -17.05 7.50 -17.83
N PRO A 513 -16.84 8.85 -17.95
CA PRO A 513 -16.42 9.75 -16.83
C PRO A 513 -17.33 9.83 -15.60
N ALA A 514 -18.48 9.16 -15.63
CA ALA A 514 -19.24 8.75 -14.46
C ALA A 514 -18.49 7.78 -13.51
N GLY A 515 -17.27 7.34 -13.88
CA GLY A 515 -16.32 6.68 -12.97
C GLY A 515 -14.99 7.41 -12.77
N ALA A 516 -14.89 8.68 -13.19
CA ALA A 516 -13.93 9.58 -12.57
C ALA A 516 -14.47 9.92 -11.16
N PRO A 517 -13.65 9.96 -10.10
CA PRO A 517 -14.10 10.54 -8.84
C PRO A 517 -14.71 11.91 -9.15
N VAL A 518 -15.89 12.18 -8.60
CA VAL A 518 -16.59 13.47 -8.72
C VAL A 518 -15.73 14.51 -7.99
N GLY A 519 -14.72 15.00 -8.68
CA GLY A 519 -13.60 15.70 -8.09
C GLY A 519 -12.79 16.40 -9.16
N LEU A 520 -13.49 17.14 -10.02
CA LEU A 520 -13.13 18.46 -10.57
C LEU A 520 -14.29 18.87 -11.50
N PRO A 521 -14.84 20.09 -11.36
CA PRO A 521 -15.96 20.52 -12.18
C PRO A 521 -15.55 20.47 -13.64
N GLN A 522 -16.35 19.77 -14.45
CA GLN A 522 -16.34 19.77 -15.90
C GLN A 522 -16.08 21.19 -16.43
N ARG A 523 -14.82 21.55 -16.70
CA ARG A 523 -14.52 22.67 -17.57
C ARG A 523 -14.83 22.17 -18.97
N ARG A 524 -16.08 22.35 -19.37
CA ARG A 524 -16.45 22.41 -20.78
C ARG A 524 -15.40 23.28 -21.46
N CYS A 525 -14.72 22.72 -22.46
CA CYS A 525 -14.04 23.53 -23.45
C CYS A 525 -15.11 24.32 -24.20
N ASP A 526 -15.47 25.50 -23.69
CA ASP A 526 -15.87 26.56 -24.59
C ASP A 526 -14.64 26.84 -25.47
N ALA A 527 -14.86 26.89 -26.79
CA ALA A 527 -13.80 27.03 -27.79
C ALA A 527 -12.77 28.08 -27.34
N VAL A 528 -11.55 27.61 -27.06
CA VAL A 528 -10.48 28.46 -26.55
C VAL A 528 -10.00 29.37 -27.69
N ASP A 529 -10.48 30.61 -27.71
CA ASP A 529 -10.08 31.63 -28.68
C ASP A 529 -8.64 32.12 -28.39
N GLY A 530 -7.65 31.43 -28.95
CA GLY A 530 -6.27 31.93 -29.06
C GLY A 530 -5.16 30.97 -28.61
N ALA A 531 -3.99 31.07 -29.24
CA ALA A 531 -2.85 30.18 -29.01
C ALA A 531 -2.30 30.22 -27.57
N ALA A 532 -2.40 31.35 -26.87
CA ALA A 532 -1.94 31.49 -25.49
C ALA A 532 -2.79 30.65 -24.51
N ALA A 533 -4.11 30.68 -24.65
CA ALA A 533 -5.01 29.91 -23.79
C ALA A 533 -5.00 28.40 -24.13
N LEU A 534 -4.71 28.03 -25.38
CA LEU A 534 -4.42 26.63 -25.74
C LEU A 534 -3.11 26.15 -25.09
N THR A 535 -2.06 26.97 -25.09
CA THR A 535 -0.77 26.63 -24.46
C THR A 535 -0.93 26.42 -22.96
N GLU A 536 -1.68 27.29 -22.27
CA GLU A 536 -2.00 27.16 -20.84
C GLU A 536 -2.84 25.90 -20.55
N THR A 537 -3.82 25.60 -21.40
CA THR A 537 -4.64 24.38 -21.29
C THR A 537 -3.78 23.12 -21.45
N LEU A 538 -2.89 23.11 -22.45
CA LEU A 538 -1.99 21.98 -22.69
C LEU A 538 -0.92 21.85 -21.61
N ALA A 539 -0.48 22.96 -21.00
CA ALA A 539 0.47 22.92 -19.89
C ALA A 539 -0.08 22.13 -18.69
N GLY A 540 -1.38 22.23 -18.42
CA GLY A 540 -2.03 21.45 -17.36
C GLY A 540 -2.14 19.95 -17.64
N ALA A 541 -1.89 19.50 -18.88
CA ALA A 541 -1.86 18.09 -19.24
C ALA A 541 -0.45 17.49 -19.19
N LEU A 542 0.59 18.29 -18.92
CA LEU A 542 1.99 17.87 -18.96
C LEU A 542 2.54 17.60 -17.54
N PRO A 543 3.52 16.69 -17.40
CA PRO A 543 4.18 15.94 -18.47
C PRO A 543 3.34 14.75 -18.96
N ILE A 544 3.49 14.38 -20.24
CA ILE A 544 2.97 13.11 -20.79
C ILE A 544 4.07 12.32 -21.44
N VAL A 545 3.94 11.01 -21.41
CA VAL A 545 4.75 10.08 -22.20
C VAL A 545 3.91 9.54 -23.35
N VAL A 546 4.46 9.70 -24.56
CA VAL A 546 3.89 9.16 -25.79
C VAL A 546 4.99 8.49 -26.57
N ARG A 547 4.84 7.20 -26.89
CA ARG A 547 5.81 6.44 -27.68
C ARG A 547 7.22 6.47 -27.10
N GLY A 548 7.33 6.45 -25.77
CA GLY A 548 8.59 6.61 -25.02
C GLY A 548 9.24 8.00 -25.07
N GLN A 549 8.56 9.01 -25.63
CA GLN A 549 9.01 10.41 -25.60
C GLN A 549 8.34 11.14 -24.45
N HIS A 550 9.15 11.75 -23.58
CA HIS A 550 8.67 12.65 -22.53
C HIS A 550 8.42 14.02 -23.12
N ILE A 551 7.16 14.43 -23.10
CA ILE A 551 6.75 15.77 -23.51
C ILE A 551 6.47 16.52 -22.22
N THR A 552 7.28 17.54 -21.94
CA THR A 552 7.22 18.32 -20.71
C THR A 552 6.91 19.80 -20.97
N ASP A 553 6.81 20.20 -22.24
CA ASP A 553 6.59 21.59 -22.64
C ASP A 553 5.48 21.68 -23.70
N ALA A 554 4.58 22.65 -23.51
CA ALA A 554 3.40 22.83 -24.35
C ALA A 554 3.75 23.31 -25.77
N ALA A 555 4.85 24.03 -25.96
CA ALA A 555 5.31 24.43 -27.29
C ALA A 555 5.89 23.22 -28.07
N ALA A 556 6.66 22.34 -27.44
CA ALA A 556 7.06 21.07 -28.07
C ALA A 556 5.86 20.21 -28.41
N LEU A 557 4.87 20.12 -27.51
CA LEU A 557 3.63 19.40 -27.79
C LEU A 557 2.90 19.98 -29.02
N LEU A 558 2.76 21.30 -29.09
CA LEU A 558 2.15 21.97 -30.26
C LEU A 558 2.96 21.76 -31.55
N GLU A 559 4.29 21.75 -31.47
CA GLU A 559 5.14 21.43 -32.62
C GLU A 559 4.94 19.99 -33.09
N LEU A 560 4.89 19.03 -32.16
CA LEU A 560 4.63 17.61 -32.44
C LEU A 560 3.26 17.41 -33.09
N LEU A 561 2.21 18.02 -32.55
CA LEU A 561 0.86 17.95 -33.11
C LEU A 561 0.77 18.61 -34.49
N GLY A 562 1.62 19.61 -34.77
CA GLY A 562 1.62 20.38 -36.00
C GLY A 562 2.41 19.78 -37.17
N ARG A 563 3.22 18.72 -36.97
CA ARG A 563 4.15 18.21 -37.98
C ARG A 563 4.31 16.70 -37.94
N GLY A 564 4.21 16.06 -39.11
CA GLY A 564 4.46 14.64 -39.30
C GLY A 564 4.97 14.34 -40.71
N ASP A 565 6.19 14.77 -41.02
CA ASP A 565 6.79 14.52 -42.34
C ASP A 565 7.36 13.09 -42.46
N THR A 566 7.47 12.37 -41.34
CA THR A 566 7.90 10.97 -41.24
C THR A 566 6.82 10.12 -40.54
N ILE A 567 6.84 8.80 -40.76
CA ILE A 567 5.87 7.89 -40.12
C ILE A 567 6.00 7.87 -38.60
N ASP A 568 7.21 7.97 -38.06
CA ASP A 568 7.45 8.04 -36.62
C ASP A 568 6.84 9.31 -36.00
N ALA A 569 7.05 10.46 -36.65
CA ALA A 569 6.46 11.73 -36.20
C ALA A 569 4.93 11.71 -36.29
N GLN A 570 4.37 11.10 -37.35
CA GLN A 570 2.92 10.90 -37.46
C GLN A 570 2.38 10.01 -36.34
N ALA A 571 3.08 8.92 -35.99
CA ALA A 571 2.67 8.04 -34.90
C ALA A 571 2.62 8.77 -33.56
N VAL A 572 3.70 9.49 -33.22
CA VAL A 572 3.76 10.30 -31.99
C VAL A 572 2.66 11.35 -31.98
N ALA A 573 2.46 12.09 -33.08
CA ALA A 573 1.43 13.12 -33.16
C ALA A 573 0.01 12.56 -33.00
N GLN A 574 -0.30 11.44 -33.65
CA GLN A 574 -1.63 10.82 -33.54
C GLN A 574 -1.88 10.28 -32.14
N CYS A 575 -0.89 9.65 -31.50
CA CYS A 575 -1.04 9.13 -30.14
C CYS A 575 -1.10 10.25 -29.10
N ALA A 576 -0.35 11.34 -29.28
CA ALA A 576 -0.45 12.53 -28.44
C ALA A 576 -1.84 13.16 -28.56
N ALA A 577 -2.37 13.32 -29.78
CA ALA A 577 -3.73 13.82 -29.99
C ALA A 577 -4.79 12.90 -29.34
N ALA A 578 -4.63 11.58 -29.48
CA ALA A 578 -5.56 10.60 -28.88
C ALA A 578 -5.55 10.68 -27.36
N ARG A 579 -4.36 10.80 -26.76
CA ARG A 579 -4.22 10.99 -25.32
C ARG A 579 -4.81 12.30 -24.83
N LEU A 580 -4.56 13.42 -25.51
CA LEU A 580 -5.12 14.72 -25.11
C LEU A 580 -6.64 14.75 -25.17
N ASN A 581 -7.25 14.03 -26.13
CA ASN A 581 -8.69 13.83 -26.14
C ASN A 581 -9.19 13.08 -24.90
N VAL A 582 -8.35 12.24 -24.29
CA VAL A 582 -8.68 11.56 -23.03
C VAL A 582 -8.65 12.52 -21.85
N GLU A 583 -7.56 13.25 -21.69
CA GLU A 583 -7.38 14.19 -20.57
C GLU A 583 -8.37 15.37 -20.63
N LEU A 584 -8.66 15.89 -21.83
CA LEU A 584 -9.61 16.99 -22.03
C LEU A 584 -11.08 16.54 -22.04
N ALA A 585 -11.35 15.32 -21.59
CA ALA A 585 -12.69 14.77 -21.32
C ALA A 585 -13.59 14.52 -22.54
N ASN A 586 -13.03 14.25 -23.72
CA ASN A 586 -13.81 13.75 -24.87
C ASN A 586 -13.98 12.22 -24.82
N LEU A 587 -13.00 11.48 -24.30
CA LEU A 587 -13.04 10.01 -24.14
C LEU A 587 -12.37 9.61 -22.81
N GLY A 588 -13.01 8.93 -21.87
CA GLY A 588 -12.32 8.41 -20.69
C GLY A 588 -11.34 7.25 -20.99
N TRP A 589 -10.38 6.97 -20.09
CA TRP A 589 -9.50 5.79 -20.18
C TRP A 589 -10.29 4.48 -20.29
N TYR A 590 -11.40 4.35 -19.56
CA TYR A 590 -12.31 3.20 -19.55
C TYR A 590 -13.44 3.30 -20.59
N THR A 591 -13.28 4.14 -21.62
CA THR A 591 -14.20 4.12 -22.76
C THR A 591 -14.04 2.84 -23.55
N ARG A 592 -15.15 2.13 -23.76
CA ARG A 592 -15.19 1.06 -24.76
C ARG A 592 -15.20 1.62 -26.17
N THR A 593 -14.28 1.14 -26.99
CA THR A 593 -14.18 1.41 -28.42
C THR A 593 -15.12 0.48 -29.20
N PRO A 594 -15.36 0.73 -30.51
CA PRO A 594 -16.26 -0.12 -31.31
C PRO A 594 -15.85 -1.60 -31.46
N ASP A 595 -14.59 -1.93 -31.19
CA ASP A 595 -14.06 -3.29 -31.14
C ASP A 595 -14.09 -3.92 -29.74
N ASP A 596 -14.82 -3.30 -28.81
CA ASP A 596 -15.05 -3.78 -27.44
C ASP A 596 -13.79 -3.82 -26.55
N ALA A 597 -12.75 -3.11 -26.96
CA ALA A 597 -11.55 -2.84 -26.17
C ALA A 597 -11.68 -1.50 -25.42
N PHE A 598 -10.83 -1.25 -24.44
CA PHE A 598 -10.78 0.04 -23.76
C PHE A 598 -9.78 1.00 -24.44
N VAL A 599 -10.02 2.31 -24.36
CA VAL A 599 -9.07 3.32 -24.86
C VAL A 599 -7.66 3.13 -24.30
N TRP A 600 -7.53 2.81 -23.01
CA TRP A 600 -6.23 2.52 -22.40
C TRP A 600 -5.54 1.31 -23.04
N GLU A 601 -6.28 0.27 -23.46
CA GLU A 601 -5.71 -0.92 -24.11
C GLU A 601 -5.11 -0.57 -25.46
N HIS A 602 -5.80 0.30 -26.22
CA HIS A 602 -5.28 0.79 -27.48
C HIS A 602 -4.03 1.65 -27.30
N LEU A 603 -4.02 2.58 -26.35
CA LEU A 603 -2.86 3.43 -26.09
C LEU A 603 -1.66 2.61 -25.59
N ALA A 604 -1.87 1.69 -24.65
CA ALA A 604 -0.82 0.78 -24.18
C ALA A 604 -0.28 -0.10 -25.33
N THR A 605 -1.15 -0.63 -26.20
CA THR A 605 -0.70 -1.41 -27.36
C THR A 605 0.10 -0.56 -28.34
N ALA A 606 -0.31 0.69 -28.57
CA ALA A 606 0.36 1.60 -29.48
C ALA A 606 1.80 1.93 -29.04
N GLU A 607 2.13 1.91 -27.75
CA GLU A 607 3.50 2.12 -27.24
C GLU A 607 4.50 1.10 -27.79
N HIS A 608 4.08 -0.16 -27.97
CA HIS A 608 4.94 -1.28 -28.34
C HIS A 608 4.88 -1.67 -29.83
N GLU A 609 3.99 -1.04 -30.60
CA GLU A 609 3.83 -1.31 -32.03
C GLU A 609 4.94 -0.65 -32.89
N ASP A 610 5.07 -1.04 -34.16
CA ASP A 610 5.80 -0.21 -35.13
C ASP A 610 5.03 1.10 -35.40
N ALA A 611 5.73 2.12 -35.91
CA ALA A 611 5.15 3.44 -36.08
C ALA A 611 3.91 3.48 -37.01
N GLU A 612 3.87 2.63 -38.04
CA GLU A 612 2.72 2.60 -38.95
C GLU A 612 1.46 2.09 -38.23
N ARG A 613 1.58 0.98 -37.50
CA ARG A 613 0.46 0.43 -36.71
C ARG A 613 0.02 1.36 -35.60
N ALA A 614 0.97 1.94 -34.87
CA ALA A 614 0.65 2.88 -33.79
C ALA A 614 -0.08 4.11 -34.31
N ALA A 615 0.38 4.70 -35.42
CA ALA A 615 -0.29 5.83 -36.06
C ALA A 615 -1.74 5.50 -36.42
N LEU A 616 -1.99 4.35 -37.05
CA LEU A 616 -3.33 3.90 -37.43
C LEU A 616 -4.23 3.65 -36.21
N ARG A 617 -3.68 3.02 -35.16
CA ARG A 617 -4.42 2.72 -33.93
C ARG A 617 -4.85 4.00 -33.22
N CYS A 618 -3.93 4.93 -33.02
CA CYS A 618 -4.21 6.21 -32.36
C CYS A 618 -5.11 7.10 -33.22
N GLN A 619 -4.94 7.09 -34.55
CA GLN A 619 -5.86 7.78 -35.46
C GLN A 619 -7.30 7.24 -35.35
N ALA A 620 -7.48 5.94 -35.17
CA ALA A 620 -8.80 5.35 -34.98
C ALA A 620 -9.49 5.91 -33.72
N LEU A 621 -8.76 6.08 -32.62
CA LEU A 621 -9.27 6.71 -31.39
C LEU A 621 -9.68 8.17 -31.59
N ASN A 622 -8.87 8.94 -32.33
CA ASN A 622 -9.16 10.35 -32.64
C ASN A 622 -10.42 10.56 -33.49
N ASN A 623 -10.93 9.51 -34.14
CA ASN A 623 -12.11 9.57 -35.00
C ASN A 623 -13.39 9.08 -34.28
N LEU A 624 -13.31 8.68 -33.02
CA LEU A 624 -14.46 8.35 -32.15
C LEU A 624 -15.08 9.63 -31.59
#